data_AF-A0A554KHD6-F1
#
_entry.id   AF-A0A554KHD6-F1
#
_cell.length_a   1.000
_cell.length_b   1.000
_cell.length_c   1.000
_cell.angle_alpha   90.00
_cell.angle_beta   90.00
_cell.angle_gamma   90.00
#
_symmetry.space_group_name_H-M   'P 1'
#
loop_
_entity.id
_entity.type
_entity.pdbx_description
1 polymer ?
#
loop_
_entity_poly.entity_id
_entity_poly.type
_entity_poly.pdbx_seq_one_letter_code
_entity_poly.pdbx_strand_id
1 'polypeptide(L)'
;MKQLLPFALVKREYVKTGTAFGDAVSYIYMGKCVGFDELFEKWKKWEAEYAKRGYRTIPLDDFIAYGGGYVAKLEGIGVKRQVGEEAVLHAERYEQRYQGKEKTLVDTPNVMIMETDSLDKKKKIKTPMVSGTYELPTTK
;
A
#
# COMPACT_ATOMS: atom_id res chain seq x y z
N MET A 1 -2.10 -35.99 14.26
CA MET A 1 -0.96 -35.06 14.10
C MET A 1 -1.29 -34.09 12.98
N LYS A 2 -1.29 -32.77 13.19
CA LYS A 2 -1.54 -31.80 12.10
C LYS A 2 -0.29 -31.73 11.21
N GLN A 3 -0.42 -32.08 9.93
CA GLN A 3 0.68 -31.99 8.97
C GLN A 3 1.09 -30.52 8.82
N LEU A 4 2.36 -30.21 9.06
CA LEU A 4 2.89 -28.87 8.85
C LEU A 4 3.03 -28.61 7.34
N LEU A 5 2.49 -27.49 6.87
CA LEU A 5 2.66 -27.06 5.48
C LEU A 5 4.16 -26.89 5.13
N PRO A 6 4.57 -27.07 3.87
CA PRO A 6 5.94 -26.78 3.44
C PRO A 6 6.31 -25.32 3.68
N PHE A 7 7.55 -25.05 4.11
CA PHE A 7 8.00 -23.68 4.35
C PHE A 7 7.92 -22.80 3.10
N ALA A 8 8.29 -23.33 1.92
CA ALA A 8 8.21 -22.60 0.66
C ALA A 8 6.79 -22.09 0.37
N LEU A 9 5.76 -22.89 0.71
CA LEU A 9 4.37 -22.51 0.58
C LEU A 9 4.02 -21.37 1.54
N VAL A 10 4.36 -21.49 2.83
CA VAL A 10 4.08 -20.45 3.82
C VAL A 10 4.76 -19.13 3.46
N LYS A 11 6.03 -19.17 3.05
CA LYS A 11 6.77 -17.98 2.59
C LYS A 11 6.09 -17.35 1.37
N ARG A 12 5.72 -18.15 0.36
CA ARG A 12 5.07 -17.67 -0.86
C ARG A 12 3.74 -17.00 -0.56
N GLU A 13 2.89 -17.66 0.20
CA GLU A 13 1.57 -17.13 0.54
C GLU A 13 1.68 -15.89 1.42
N TYR A 14 2.60 -15.86 2.39
CA TYR A 14 2.87 -14.67 3.22
C TYR A 14 3.28 -13.47 2.38
N VAL A 15 4.22 -13.64 1.44
CA VAL A 15 4.65 -12.55 0.55
C VAL A 15 3.50 -12.11 -0.35
N LYS A 16 2.77 -13.06 -0.93
CA LYS A 16 1.64 -12.77 -1.82
C LYS A 16 0.54 -11.97 -1.12
N THR A 17 0.11 -12.41 0.06
CA THR A 17 -0.98 -11.74 0.78
C THR A 17 -0.53 -10.43 1.42
N GLY A 18 0.72 -10.34 1.90
CA GLY A 18 1.29 -9.08 2.37
C GLY A 18 1.38 -8.03 1.27
N THR A 19 1.84 -8.41 0.08
CA THR A 19 1.91 -7.49 -1.08
C THR A 19 0.51 -7.05 -1.52
N ALA A 20 -0.44 -7.99 -1.65
CA ALA A 20 -1.81 -7.67 -2.04
C ALA A 20 -2.52 -6.76 -1.03
N PHE A 21 -2.28 -6.97 0.27
CA PHE A 21 -2.81 -6.10 1.30
C PHE A 21 -2.13 -4.72 1.32
N GLY A 22 -0.80 -4.67 1.15
CA GLY A 22 -0.06 -3.41 1.01
C GLY A 22 -0.54 -2.56 -0.17
N ASP A 23 -0.80 -3.20 -1.31
CA ASP A 23 -1.41 -2.55 -2.47
C ASP A 23 -2.79 -1.97 -2.12
N ALA A 24 -3.67 -2.75 -1.50
CA ALA A 24 -4.99 -2.28 -1.06
C ALA A 24 -4.92 -1.10 -0.07
N VAL A 25 -3.97 -1.12 0.88
CA VAL A 25 -3.71 -0.03 1.83
C VAL A 25 -3.27 1.24 1.11
N SER A 26 -2.52 1.11 0.02
CA SER A 26 -2.06 2.25 -0.79
C SER A 26 -3.21 3.00 -1.48
N TYR A 27 -4.39 2.38 -1.62
CA TYR A 27 -5.57 2.98 -2.24
C TYR A 27 -6.68 3.34 -1.25
N ILE A 28 -6.48 3.10 0.05
CA ILE A 28 -7.55 3.25 1.05
C ILE A 28 -8.09 4.69 1.14
N TYR A 29 -7.26 5.69 0.82
CA TYR A 29 -7.68 7.10 0.81
C TYR A 29 -8.55 7.47 -0.40
N MET A 30 -8.60 6.63 -1.44
CA MET A 30 -9.43 6.86 -2.64
C MET A 30 -10.86 6.31 -2.48
N GLY A 31 -11.18 5.71 -1.33
CA GLY A 31 -12.50 5.19 -1.03
C GLY A 31 -12.45 3.73 -0.56
N LYS A 32 -13.61 3.05 -0.66
CA LYS A 32 -13.75 1.68 -0.17
C LYS A 32 -13.04 0.70 -1.10
N CYS A 33 -11.99 0.05 -0.60
CA CYS A 33 -11.36 -1.09 -1.28
C CYS A 33 -12.21 -2.36 -1.04
N VAL A 34 -12.75 -2.95 -2.11
CA VAL A 34 -13.54 -4.19 -2.02
C VAL A 34 -12.61 -5.35 -1.62
N GLY A 35 -13.03 -6.12 -0.60
CA GLY A 35 -12.23 -7.25 -0.11
C GLY A 35 -11.07 -6.86 0.81
N PHE A 36 -10.99 -5.60 1.25
CA PHE A 36 -9.95 -5.13 2.18
C PHE A 36 -9.82 -6.01 3.43
N ASP A 37 -10.94 -6.27 4.11
CA ASP A 37 -10.97 -7.09 5.33
C ASP A 37 -10.52 -8.53 5.05
N GLU A 38 -10.90 -9.11 3.92
CA GLU A 38 -10.47 -10.46 3.54
C GLU A 38 -8.96 -10.52 3.25
N LEU A 39 -8.41 -9.49 2.61
CA LEU A 39 -6.97 -9.37 2.35
C LEU A 39 -6.21 -9.22 3.67
N PHE A 40 -6.72 -8.41 4.58
CA PHE A 40 -6.16 -8.23 5.90
C PHE A 40 -6.11 -9.55 6.69
N GLU A 41 -7.23 -10.26 6.77
CA GLU A 41 -7.30 -11.56 7.46
C GLU A 41 -6.40 -12.62 6.83
N LYS A 42 -6.28 -12.64 5.50
CA LYS A 42 -5.34 -13.52 4.79
C LYS A 42 -3.89 -13.18 5.13
N TRP A 43 -3.52 -11.90 5.17
CA TRP A 43 -2.17 -11.48 5.55
C TRP A 43 -1.87 -11.85 7.01
N LYS A 44 -2.76 -11.49 7.94
CA LYS A 44 -2.67 -11.81 9.38
C LYS A 44 -2.47 -13.32 9.62
N LYS A 45 -3.27 -14.16 8.95
CA LYS A 45 -3.14 -15.62 9.03
C LYS A 45 -1.75 -16.11 8.62
N TRP A 46 -1.24 -15.66 7.47
CA TRP A 46 0.05 -16.12 6.96
C TRP A 46 1.23 -15.53 7.73
N GLU A 47 1.10 -14.32 8.25
CA GLU A 47 2.07 -13.74 9.19
C GLU A 47 2.23 -14.60 10.44
N ALA A 48 1.12 -14.99 11.06
CA ALA A 48 1.14 -15.85 12.25
C ALA A 48 1.79 -17.20 11.97
N GLU A 49 1.46 -17.85 10.84
CA GLU A 49 2.09 -19.12 10.44
C GLU A 49 3.59 -18.97 10.14
N TYR A 50 3.99 -17.84 9.54
CA TYR A 50 5.38 -17.53 9.25
C TYR A 50 6.18 -17.29 10.55
N ALA A 51 5.62 -16.50 11.46
CA ALA A 51 6.18 -16.21 12.77
C ALA A 51 6.25 -17.44 13.68
N LYS A 52 5.23 -18.31 13.67
CA LYS A 52 5.20 -19.57 14.44
C LYS A 52 6.36 -20.51 14.08
N ARG A 53 6.89 -20.41 12.87
CA ARG A 53 8.04 -21.18 12.38
C ARG A 53 9.38 -20.55 12.75
N GLY A 54 9.38 -19.50 13.57
CA GLY A 54 10.58 -18.85 14.08
C GLY A 54 11.25 -17.90 13.09
N TYR A 55 10.52 -17.36 12.12
CA TYR A 55 11.04 -16.35 11.20
C TYR A 55 10.62 -14.95 11.62
N ARG A 56 11.44 -13.95 11.25
CA ARG A 56 11.12 -12.53 11.39
C ARG A 56 10.04 -12.14 10.40
N THR A 57 9.04 -11.41 10.85
CA THR A 57 7.97 -10.88 10.01
C THR A 57 8.40 -9.54 9.41
N ILE A 58 7.77 -9.20 8.28
CA ILE A 58 8.09 -8.02 7.48
C ILE A 58 7.03 -6.94 7.75
N PRO A 59 7.44 -5.68 8.00
CA PRO A 59 6.51 -4.59 8.21
C PRO A 59 5.70 -4.31 6.93
N LEU A 60 4.49 -3.77 7.11
CA LEU A 60 3.57 -3.50 6.00
C LEU A 60 4.16 -2.51 4.98
N ASP A 61 4.89 -1.49 5.45
CA ASP A 61 5.51 -0.48 4.59
C ASP A 61 6.48 -1.09 3.57
N ASP A 62 7.18 -2.16 3.94
CA ASP A 62 8.08 -2.88 3.03
C ASP A 62 7.29 -3.63 1.94
N PHE A 63 6.12 -4.18 2.28
CA PHE A 63 5.23 -4.78 1.28
C PHE A 63 4.65 -3.73 0.32
N ILE A 64 4.30 -2.54 0.82
CA ILE A 64 3.86 -1.41 0.00
C ILE A 64 4.97 -1.01 -0.98
N ALA A 65 6.19 -0.82 -0.46
CA ALA A 65 7.35 -0.46 -1.27
C ALA A 65 7.64 -1.53 -2.34
N TYR A 66 7.54 -2.81 -1.97
CA TYR A 66 7.79 -3.93 -2.87
C TYR A 66 6.71 -4.07 -3.95
N GLY A 67 5.43 -3.98 -3.59
CA GLY A 67 4.32 -4.05 -4.54
C GLY A 67 4.30 -2.89 -5.52
N GLY A 68 4.63 -1.68 -5.05
CA GLY A 68 4.74 -0.48 -5.88
C GLY A 68 6.00 -0.42 -6.75
N GLY A 69 6.90 -1.42 -6.67
CA GLY A 69 8.13 -1.47 -7.44
C GLY A 69 9.22 -0.49 -6.99
N TYR A 70 9.06 0.15 -5.82
CA TYR A 70 10.04 1.08 -5.26
C TYR A 70 11.29 0.36 -4.75
N VAL A 71 11.17 -0.91 -4.36
CA VAL A 71 12.29 -1.77 -3.96
C VAL A 71 12.30 -3.07 -4.75
N ALA A 72 13.51 -3.52 -5.12
CA ALA A 72 13.69 -4.75 -5.90
C ALA A 72 13.54 -6.04 -5.08
N LYS A 73 13.62 -5.95 -3.74
CA LYS A 73 13.60 -7.11 -2.83
C LYS A 73 12.96 -6.75 -1.49
N LEU A 74 12.29 -7.73 -0.88
CA LEU A 74 11.85 -7.66 0.51
C LEU A 74 13.02 -8.06 1.43
N GLU A 75 13.62 -7.09 2.10
CA GLU A 75 14.68 -7.37 3.06
C GLU A 75 14.14 -8.15 4.27
N GLY A 76 14.95 -9.04 4.84
CA GLY A 76 14.54 -9.85 6.00
C GLY A 76 13.66 -11.06 5.69
N ILE A 77 13.14 -11.24 4.47
CA ILE A 77 12.35 -12.43 4.13
C ILE A 77 13.24 -13.69 4.21
N GLY A 78 12.75 -14.72 4.88
CA GLY A 78 13.48 -15.96 5.17
C GLY A 78 14.41 -15.90 6.38
N VAL A 79 14.59 -14.73 7.03
CA VAL A 79 15.49 -14.60 8.17
C VAL A 79 14.86 -15.21 9.43
N LYS A 80 15.60 -16.11 10.08
CA LYS A 80 15.21 -16.69 11.37
C LYS A 80 15.35 -15.66 12.49
N ARG A 81 14.44 -15.71 13.47
CA ARG A 81 14.57 -14.98 14.73
C ARG A 81 15.76 -15.51 15.54
N GLN A 82 16.40 -14.63 16.29
CA GLN A 82 17.41 -15.00 17.27
C GLN A 82 16.76 -15.69 18.48
N VAL A 83 17.57 -16.43 19.25
CA VAL A 83 17.09 -17.05 20.49
C VAL A 83 16.69 -15.95 21.48
N GLY A 84 15.47 -16.03 22.01
CA GLY A 84 14.93 -15.01 22.91
C GLY A 84 14.34 -13.78 22.20
N GLU A 85 14.43 -13.69 20.87
CA GLU A 85 13.78 -12.61 20.12
C GLU A 85 12.27 -12.84 20.05
N GLU A 86 11.50 -11.89 20.55
CA GLU A 86 10.03 -11.93 20.51
C GLU A 86 9.51 -11.84 19.07
N ALA A 87 8.41 -12.54 18.81
CA ALA A 87 7.73 -12.43 17.52
C ALA A 87 7.01 -11.08 17.43
N VAL A 88 7.38 -10.26 16.45
CA VAL A 88 6.60 -9.08 16.08
C VAL A 88 5.50 -9.52 15.10
N LEU A 89 4.24 -9.16 15.36
CA LEU A 89 3.14 -9.37 14.43
C LEU A 89 2.66 -8.00 13.95
N HIS A 90 2.99 -7.65 12.70
CA HIS A 90 2.68 -6.34 12.15
C HIS A 90 1.20 -6.20 11.82
N ALA A 91 0.51 -7.30 11.51
CA ALA A 91 -0.93 -7.28 11.30
C ALA A 91 -1.68 -6.90 12.59
N GLU A 92 -1.27 -7.42 13.75
CA GLU A 92 -1.86 -7.04 15.05
C GLU A 92 -1.58 -5.57 15.39
N ARG A 93 -0.35 -5.09 15.13
CA ARG A 93 -0.01 -3.67 15.31
C ARG A 93 -0.83 -2.78 14.38
N TYR A 94 -1.05 -3.21 13.14
CA TYR A 94 -1.90 -2.50 12.18
C TYR A 94 -3.36 -2.45 12.67
N GLU A 95 -3.90 -3.58 13.12
CA GLU A 95 -5.24 -3.70 13.67
C GLU A 95 -5.45 -2.75 14.86
N GLN A 96 -4.53 -2.73 15.83
CA GLN A 96 -4.60 -1.84 17.00
C GLN A 96 -4.63 -0.36 16.59
N ARG A 97 -3.81 0.02 15.60
CA ARG A 97 -3.77 1.40 15.06
C ARG A 97 -5.04 1.77 14.31
N TYR A 98 -5.66 0.81 13.63
CA TYR A 98 -6.85 1.02 12.80
C TYR A 98 -8.15 0.94 13.62
N GLN A 99 -8.24 0.06 14.61
CA GLN A 99 -9.40 -0.06 15.51
C GLN A 99 -9.52 1.12 16.48
N GLY A 100 -8.41 1.80 16.82
CA GLY A 100 -8.44 3.08 17.55
C GLY A 100 -8.83 4.29 16.69
N LYS A 101 -8.90 4.12 15.36
CA LYS A 101 -9.41 5.10 14.39
C LYS A 101 -10.71 4.58 13.81
N GLU A 102 -11.68 4.41 14.70
CA GLU A 102 -13.09 4.14 14.44
C GLU A 102 -13.53 4.55 13.03
N LYS A 103 -13.87 3.56 12.17
CA LYS A 103 -14.88 3.59 11.10
C LYS A 103 -15.12 4.92 10.35
N THR A 104 -14.14 5.78 10.23
CA THR A 104 -14.22 7.03 9.46
C THR A 104 -13.69 6.73 8.07
N LEU A 105 -14.27 5.71 7.45
CA LEU A 105 -14.55 5.83 6.02
C LEU A 105 -15.63 6.90 5.97
N VAL A 106 -15.15 8.14 5.83
CA VAL A 106 -15.92 9.36 5.64
C VAL A 106 -17.25 9.04 4.96
N ASP A 107 -18.37 9.22 5.68
CA ASP A 107 -19.60 9.65 5.02
C ASP A 107 -19.22 10.97 4.36
N THR A 108 -18.78 10.93 3.09
CA THR A 108 -18.46 12.14 2.33
C THR A 108 -19.64 13.07 2.45
N PRO A 109 -19.56 14.17 3.23
CA PRO A 109 -20.61 15.17 3.20
C PRO A 109 -20.35 15.92 1.91
N ASN A 110 -21.19 15.70 0.91
CA ASN A 110 -21.21 16.44 -0.33
C ASN A 110 -19.82 16.63 -0.96
N VAL A 111 -19.39 15.66 -1.77
CA VAL A 111 -18.66 16.07 -2.96
C VAL A 111 -19.63 16.97 -3.71
N MET A 112 -19.45 18.30 -3.58
CA MET A 112 -20.08 19.26 -4.47
C MET A 112 -19.67 18.84 -5.88
N ILE A 113 -20.58 18.14 -6.56
CA ILE A 113 -20.58 18.09 -8.00
C ILE A 113 -20.66 19.57 -8.37
N MET A 114 -19.53 20.14 -8.78
CA MET A 114 -19.58 21.40 -9.51
C MET A 114 -20.38 21.09 -10.77
N GLU A 115 -21.67 21.40 -10.74
CA GLU A 115 -22.44 21.60 -11.94
C GLU A 115 -21.60 22.54 -12.81
N THR A 116 -21.23 22.04 -13.99
CA THR A 116 -20.61 22.85 -15.02
C THR A 116 -21.70 23.72 -15.61
N ASP A 117 -22.16 24.69 -14.83
CA ASP A 117 -22.92 25.80 -15.33
C ASP A 117 -22.00 26.64 -16.20
N SER A 118 -22.14 26.38 -17.50
CA SER A 118 -22.05 27.35 -18.58
C SER A 118 -21.92 28.80 -18.10
N LEU A 119 -20.68 29.28 -18.00
CA LEU A 119 -20.37 30.70 -17.93
C LEU A 119 -19.67 31.12 -19.22
N ASP A 120 -20.51 31.23 -20.24
CA ASP A 120 -20.33 32.22 -21.29
C ASP A 120 -20.31 33.60 -20.62
N LYS A 121 -19.11 34.19 -20.50
CA LYS A 121 -18.88 35.64 -20.36
C LYS A 121 -17.39 35.95 -20.47
N LYS A 122 -17.01 36.28 -21.70
CA LYS A 122 -15.92 37.18 -22.13
C LYS A 122 -15.14 37.84 -20.97
N LYS A 123 -13.98 37.28 -20.62
CA LYS A 123 -12.90 38.04 -19.97
C LYS A 123 -11.68 38.00 -20.88
N LYS A 124 -11.38 39.14 -21.51
CA LYS A 124 -10.16 39.37 -22.29
C LYS A 124 -8.95 39.15 -21.38
N ILE A 125 -8.31 38.00 -21.48
CA ILE A 125 -6.97 37.79 -20.95
C ILE A 125 -6.03 38.36 -22.01
N LYS A 126 -5.40 39.49 -21.71
CA LYS A 126 -4.26 39.99 -22.48
C LYS A 126 -3.09 39.03 -22.24
N THR A 127 -2.83 38.15 -23.19
CA THR A 127 -1.60 37.37 -23.24
C THR A 127 -0.43 38.34 -23.50
N PRO A 128 0.60 38.42 -22.65
CA PRO A 128 1.85 39.03 -23.08
C PRO A 128 2.50 38.11 -24.11
N MET A 129 2.70 38.63 -25.33
CA MET A 129 3.58 37.99 -26.31
C MET A 129 5.01 38.06 -25.75
N VAL A 130 5.55 36.92 -25.37
CA VAL A 130 7.00 36.75 -25.21
C VAL A 130 7.49 36.11 -26.49
N SER A 131 7.99 36.93 -27.41
CA SER A 131 8.75 36.49 -28.57
C SER A 131 10.13 36.04 -28.10
N GLY A 132 10.30 34.73 -27.88
CA GLY A 132 11.61 34.11 -27.70
C GLY A 132 12.00 33.40 -29.00
N THR A 133 13.00 33.93 -29.70
CA THR A 133 13.70 33.20 -30.77
C THR A 133 14.63 32.17 -30.12
N TYR A 134 14.40 30.88 -30.37
CA TYR A 134 15.36 29.82 -30.02
C TYR A 134 16.15 29.46 -31.27
N GLU A 135 17.46 29.69 -31.24
CA GLU A 135 18.38 29.13 -32.23
C GLU A 135 18.67 27.67 -31.88
N LEU A 136 18.48 26.78 -32.84
CA LEU A 136 18.79 25.36 -32.72
C LEU A 136 20.30 25.16 -32.77
N PRO A 137 20.90 24.33 -31.88
CA PRO A 137 22.32 24.02 -31.95
C PRO A 137 22.61 23.18 -33.19
N THR A 138 23.49 23.69 -34.06
CA THR A 138 24.09 22.92 -35.15
C THR A 138 25.12 21.95 -34.58
N THR A 139 24.84 20.65 -34.67
CA THR A 139 25.84 19.61 -34.43
C THR A 139 26.87 19.60 -35.56
N LYS A 140 28.15 19.61 -35.19
CA LYS A 140 29.28 19.24 -36.07
C LYS A 140 29.68 17.80 -35.81
#